data_AF-A0A7C0XJ92-F1
#
_entry.id   AF-A0A7C0XJ92-F1
#
_cell.length_a   1.000
_cell.length_b   1.000
_cell.length_c   1.000
_cell.angle_alpha   90.00
_cell.angle_beta   90.00
_cell.angle_gamma   90.00
#
_symmetry.space_group_name_H-M   'P 1'
#
loop_
_entity.id
_entity.type
_entity.pdbx_description
1 polymer ?
#
loop_
_entity_poly.entity_id
_entity_poly.type
_entity_poly.pdbx_seq_one_letter_code
_entity_poly.pdbx_strand_id
1 'polypeptide(L)'
;MNSVIKFLQKNYRNRCVGIPHWLLEENADLGGKKPFVEIDFLDKTKEQILSSTEPILKTVILSCHYVVPIISVMEFNEIINDKEGTIINFSFSGQLGDRDKKFNIRLGDYAMTDFLIELVEETKNWIEGSSNGTARIEELLSIREEKIRNDFEKRFWRLSKGEDNSRGKTLVVVYFDPLRYMFSQGYSYNIIAGLLKKFPHLFNVCIMLLL
;
A
#
# COMPACT_ATOMS: atom_id res chain seq x y z
N MET A 1 -14.25 -2.97 -14.88
CA MET A 1 -13.92 -4.33 -14.38
C MET A 1 -13.32 -5.25 -15.44
N ASN A 2 -14.01 -5.53 -16.56
CA ASN A 2 -13.51 -6.50 -17.55
C ASN A 2 -12.17 -6.15 -18.22
N SER A 3 -11.90 -4.87 -18.46
CA SER A 3 -10.60 -4.40 -18.99
C SER A 3 -9.44 -4.61 -18.02
N VAL A 4 -9.72 -4.46 -16.72
CA VAL A 4 -8.79 -4.60 -15.59
C VAL A 4 -8.38 -6.04 -15.42
N ILE A 5 -9.37 -6.95 -15.36
CA ILE A 5 -9.13 -8.38 -15.22
C ILE A 5 -8.27 -8.88 -16.40
N LYS A 6 -8.60 -8.47 -17.63
CA LYS A 6 -7.80 -8.78 -18.81
C LYS A 6 -6.38 -8.22 -18.72
N PHE A 7 -6.22 -7.00 -18.22
CA PHE A 7 -4.90 -6.39 -17.98
C PHE A 7 -4.09 -7.21 -16.97
N LEU A 8 -4.69 -7.58 -15.84
CA LEU A 8 -4.04 -8.39 -14.81
C LEU A 8 -3.65 -9.77 -15.36
N GLN A 9 -4.56 -10.45 -16.06
CA GLN A 9 -4.27 -11.75 -16.69
C GLN A 9 -3.13 -11.67 -17.71
N LYS A 10 -3.14 -10.65 -18.58
CA LYS A 10 -2.08 -10.44 -19.59
C LYS A 10 -0.73 -10.15 -18.95
N ASN A 11 -0.70 -9.31 -17.92
CA ASN A 11 0.55 -8.76 -17.39
C ASN A 11 1.13 -9.53 -16.20
N TYR A 12 0.31 -10.31 -15.49
CA TYR A 12 0.69 -10.97 -14.24
C TYR A 12 0.60 -12.49 -14.31
N ARG A 13 0.44 -13.11 -15.48
CA ARG A 13 0.33 -14.57 -15.68
C ARG A 13 1.32 -15.46 -14.90
N ASN A 14 2.50 -14.92 -14.55
CA ASN A 14 3.58 -15.61 -13.84
C ASN A 14 3.69 -15.22 -12.35
N ARG A 15 2.72 -14.49 -11.82
CA ARG A 15 2.65 -14.02 -10.42
C ARG A 15 1.34 -14.46 -9.79
N CYS A 16 1.27 -14.41 -8.47
CA CYS A 16 0.03 -14.57 -7.72
C CYS A 16 -0.57 -13.18 -7.48
N VAL A 17 -1.81 -12.97 -7.91
CA VAL A 17 -2.60 -11.77 -7.62
C VAL A 17 -3.64 -12.18 -6.58
N GLY A 18 -3.47 -11.70 -5.35
CA GLY A 18 -4.41 -11.99 -4.26
C GLY A 18 -5.77 -11.35 -4.53
N ILE A 19 -6.83 -12.14 -4.47
CA ILE A 19 -8.22 -11.68 -4.55
C ILE A 19 -8.95 -12.05 -3.26
N PRO A 20 -9.52 -11.07 -2.54
CA PRO A 20 -10.25 -11.35 -1.31
C PRO A 20 -11.58 -12.07 -1.59
N HIS A 21 -12.03 -12.88 -0.64
CA HIS A 21 -13.22 -13.73 -0.77
C HIS A 21 -14.46 -12.99 -1.29
N TRP A 22 -14.79 -11.82 -0.73
CA TRP A 22 -15.96 -11.03 -1.17
C TRP A 22 -15.91 -10.64 -2.66
N LEU A 23 -14.71 -10.41 -3.21
CA LEU A 23 -14.56 -10.06 -4.62
C LEU A 23 -14.74 -11.29 -5.52
N LEU A 24 -14.46 -12.50 -5.01
CA LEU A 24 -14.77 -13.77 -5.68
C LEU A 24 -16.26 -14.09 -5.64
N GLU A 25 -16.96 -13.79 -4.55
CA GLU A 25 -18.43 -13.95 -4.48
C GLU A 25 -19.13 -13.15 -5.58
N GLU A 26 -18.65 -11.93 -5.85
CA GLU A 26 -19.15 -11.06 -6.92
C GLU A 26 -18.62 -11.45 -8.31
N ASN A 27 -17.53 -12.23 -8.40
CA ASN A 27 -16.83 -12.56 -9.66
C ASN A 27 -16.34 -14.02 -9.64
N ALA A 28 -17.27 -14.96 -9.52
CA ALA A 28 -16.97 -16.39 -9.37
C ALA A 28 -16.11 -16.96 -10.51
N ASP A 29 -16.12 -16.33 -11.68
CA ASP A 29 -15.35 -16.73 -12.84
C ASP A 29 -13.83 -16.45 -12.72
N LEU A 30 -13.39 -15.72 -11.69
CA LEU A 30 -11.96 -15.47 -11.41
C LEU A 30 -11.32 -16.59 -10.59
N GLY A 31 -12.10 -17.36 -9.84
CA GLY A 31 -11.61 -18.44 -8.98
C GLY A 31 -10.81 -19.49 -9.76
N GLY A 32 -9.62 -19.84 -9.25
CA GLY A 32 -8.76 -20.88 -9.83
C GLY A 32 -8.11 -20.53 -11.19
N LYS A 33 -8.38 -19.34 -11.75
CA LYS A 33 -7.74 -18.88 -13.00
C LYS A 33 -6.47 -18.10 -12.68
N LYS A 34 -5.33 -18.51 -13.24
CA LYS A 34 -4.09 -17.72 -13.17
C LYS A 34 -4.35 -16.29 -13.71
N PRO A 35 -3.82 -15.24 -13.06
CA PRO A 35 -2.89 -15.25 -11.92
C PRO A 35 -3.57 -15.20 -10.54
N PHE A 36 -4.89 -15.34 -10.48
CA PHE A 36 -5.66 -15.06 -9.27
C PHE A 36 -5.55 -16.18 -8.25
N VAL A 37 -5.30 -15.79 -7.01
CA VAL A 37 -5.25 -16.67 -5.84
C VAL A 37 -6.17 -16.06 -4.80
N GLU A 38 -7.09 -16.86 -4.29
CA GLU A 38 -7.94 -16.45 -3.19
C GLU A 38 -7.09 -16.18 -1.95
N ILE A 39 -7.28 -15.02 -1.33
CA ILE A 39 -6.65 -14.67 -0.07
C ILE A 39 -7.70 -14.65 1.03
N ASP A 40 -7.39 -15.35 2.12
CA ASP A 40 -8.28 -15.48 3.27
C ASP A 40 -7.70 -14.77 4.50
N PHE A 41 -8.55 -14.34 5.42
CA PHE A 41 -8.08 -13.88 6.71
C PHE A 41 -7.89 -15.07 7.64
N LEU A 42 -6.62 -15.40 7.92
CA LEU A 42 -6.30 -16.50 8.84
C LEU A 42 -6.77 -16.25 10.30
N ASP A 43 -7.39 -15.11 10.62
CA ASP A 43 -7.82 -14.73 11.98
C ASP A 43 -9.21 -14.06 11.98
N LYS A 44 -10.17 -14.68 12.69
CA LYS A 44 -11.55 -14.19 12.90
C LYS A 44 -11.63 -12.77 13.45
N THR A 45 -10.61 -12.34 14.20
CA THR A 45 -10.53 -10.98 14.75
C THR A 45 -10.34 -9.93 13.65
N LYS A 46 -9.60 -10.28 12.59
CA LYS A 46 -9.36 -9.40 11.44
C LYS A 46 -10.56 -9.38 10.50
N GLU A 47 -11.24 -10.51 10.34
CA GLU A 47 -12.53 -10.57 9.64
C GLU A 47 -13.56 -9.63 10.26
N GLN A 48 -13.66 -9.58 11.60
CA GLN A 48 -14.57 -8.66 12.28
C GLN A 48 -14.22 -7.19 12.02
N ILE A 49 -12.95 -6.80 12.16
CA ILE A 49 -12.49 -5.43 11.88
C ILE A 49 -12.86 -5.03 10.45
N LEU A 50 -12.73 -5.96 9.51
CA LEU A 50 -12.95 -5.69 8.10
C LEU A 50 -14.40 -5.81 7.67
N SER A 51 -15.23 -6.59 8.37
CA SER A 51 -16.65 -6.74 8.03
C SER A 51 -17.40 -5.41 8.05
N SER A 52 -16.99 -4.48 8.91
CA SER A 52 -17.57 -3.14 9.09
C SER A 52 -16.76 -2.00 8.44
N THR A 53 -15.72 -2.33 7.67
CA THR A 53 -14.80 -1.35 7.08
C THR A 53 -15.16 -1.06 5.62
N GLU A 54 -14.95 0.16 5.13
CA GLU A 54 -15.16 0.50 3.72
C GLU A 54 -14.16 -0.22 2.79
N PRO A 55 -14.54 -0.60 1.54
CA PRO A 55 -13.69 -1.40 0.64
C PRO A 55 -12.27 -0.88 0.45
N ILE A 56 -12.11 0.44 0.43
CA ILE A 56 -10.83 1.13 0.28
C ILE A 56 -9.90 0.85 1.47
N LEU A 57 -10.39 1.06 2.70
CA LEU A 57 -9.62 0.79 3.91
C LEU A 57 -9.38 -0.72 4.08
N LYS A 58 -10.31 -1.59 3.66
CA LYS A 58 -10.05 -3.05 3.61
C LYS A 58 -8.87 -3.38 2.71
N THR A 59 -8.78 -2.73 1.55
CA THR A 59 -7.70 -2.97 0.58
C THR A 59 -6.34 -2.54 1.15
N VAL A 60 -6.28 -1.42 1.88
CA VAL A 60 -5.07 -0.97 2.58
C VAL A 60 -4.66 -1.96 3.68
N ILE A 61 -5.62 -2.40 4.51
CA ILE A 61 -5.34 -3.37 5.58
C ILE A 61 -4.81 -4.69 4.99
N LEU A 62 -5.41 -5.16 3.89
CA LEU A 62 -4.96 -6.35 3.16
C LEU A 62 -3.56 -6.19 2.59
N SER A 63 -3.28 -5.07 1.93
CA SER A 63 -1.97 -4.83 1.30
C SER A 63 -0.86 -4.81 2.35
N CYS A 64 -1.13 -4.23 3.51
CA CYS A 64 -0.22 -4.19 4.65
C CYS A 64 -0.04 -5.59 5.27
N HIS A 65 -1.12 -6.37 5.40
CA HIS A 65 -1.06 -7.73 5.95
C HIS A 65 -0.25 -8.69 5.08
N TYR A 66 -0.46 -8.65 3.77
CA TYR A 66 0.21 -9.50 2.81
C TYR A 66 1.57 -8.95 2.35
N VAL A 67 1.90 -7.72 2.74
CA VAL A 67 3.14 -7.03 2.36
C VAL A 67 3.26 -6.96 0.82
N VAL A 68 2.21 -6.47 0.17
CA VAL A 68 2.10 -6.37 -1.30
C VAL A 68 1.64 -4.99 -1.74
N PRO A 69 2.10 -4.48 -2.90
CA PRO A 69 1.64 -3.19 -3.39
C PRO A 69 0.18 -3.28 -3.86
N ILE A 70 -0.56 -2.17 -3.76
CA ILE A 70 -1.87 -2.03 -4.39
C ILE A 70 -1.67 -1.63 -5.85
N ILE A 71 -2.19 -2.43 -6.77
CA ILE A 71 -2.31 -2.04 -8.18
C ILE A 71 -3.74 -1.59 -8.39
N SER A 72 -3.92 -0.28 -8.55
CA SER A 72 -5.22 0.28 -8.91
C SER A 72 -5.27 0.62 -10.39
N VAL A 73 -6.45 0.46 -10.94
CA VAL A 73 -6.82 0.66 -12.34
C VAL A 73 -7.96 1.68 -12.47
N MET A 74 -8.39 2.20 -11.32
CA MET A 74 -9.36 3.28 -11.18
C MET A 74 -8.72 4.35 -10.31
N GLU A 75 -9.16 5.58 -10.46
CA GLU A 75 -8.70 6.65 -9.59
C GLU A 75 -9.10 6.36 -8.15
N PHE A 76 -8.11 6.18 -7.29
CA PHE A 76 -8.28 5.93 -5.86
C PHE A 76 -8.35 7.25 -5.11
N ASN A 77 -9.27 8.12 -5.54
CA ASN A 77 -9.30 9.54 -5.19
C ASN A 77 -9.38 9.79 -3.68
N GLU A 78 -10.00 8.90 -2.92
CA GLU A 78 -10.10 9.02 -1.46
C GLU A 78 -8.74 8.93 -0.77
N ILE A 79 -7.85 8.01 -1.20
CA ILE A 79 -6.48 7.93 -0.65
C ILE A 79 -5.56 8.97 -1.28
N ILE A 80 -5.65 9.16 -2.60
CA ILE A 80 -4.80 10.11 -3.35
C ILE A 80 -4.94 11.53 -2.80
N ASN A 81 -6.14 11.91 -2.37
CA ASN A 81 -6.43 13.26 -1.88
C ASN A 81 -6.29 13.40 -0.36
N ASP A 82 -6.04 12.31 0.37
CA ASP A 82 -5.78 12.37 1.80
C ASP A 82 -4.38 12.92 2.05
N LYS A 83 -4.30 14.19 2.45
CA LYS A 83 -3.02 14.89 2.70
C LYS A 83 -2.33 14.47 3.99
N GLU A 84 -3.06 13.83 4.89
CA GLU A 84 -2.57 13.56 6.23
C GLU A 84 -1.83 12.22 6.29
N GLY A 85 -2.34 11.19 5.62
CA GLY A 85 -1.70 9.88 5.49
C GLY A 85 -0.78 9.75 4.29
N THR A 86 -0.95 10.56 3.24
CA THR A 86 -0.14 10.45 2.01
C THR A 86 1.17 11.20 2.13
N ILE A 87 2.28 10.46 2.00
CA ILE A 87 3.64 11.03 2.10
C ILE A 87 4.21 11.34 0.71
N ILE A 88 3.93 10.47 -0.26
CA ILE A 88 4.25 10.69 -1.68
C ILE A 88 2.96 10.58 -2.48
N ASN A 89 2.71 11.58 -3.32
CA ASN A 89 1.72 11.54 -4.39
C ASN A 89 2.39 12.07 -5.66
N PHE A 90 2.94 11.15 -6.45
CA PHE A 90 3.69 11.48 -7.66
C PHE A 90 2.91 11.05 -8.89
N SER A 91 2.76 11.96 -9.86
CA SER A 91 2.13 11.65 -11.14
C SER A 91 3.11 11.84 -12.29
N PHE A 92 3.22 10.83 -13.14
CA PHE A 92 3.96 10.86 -14.39
C PHE A 92 2.99 10.94 -15.58
N SER A 93 3.21 11.91 -16.47
CA SER A 93 2.35 12.22 -17.62
C SER A 93 2.87 11.71 -18.97
N GLY A 94 3.99 10.97 -19.01
CA GLY A 94 4.55 10.41 -20.25
C GLY A 94 3.96 9.05 -20.63
N GLN A 95 4.12 8.61 -21.87
CA GLN A 95 3.64 7.30 -22.33
C GLN A 95 4.51 6.16 -21.77
N LEU A 96 3.90 5.20 -21.07
CA LEU A 96 4.56 3.99 -20.58
C LEU A 96 4.25 2.79 -21.48
N GLY A 97 5.28 2.19 -22.07
CA GLY A 97 5.12 0.92 -22.80
C GLY A 97 4.84 -0.24 -21.85
N ASP A 98 4.39 -1.38 -22.39
CA ASP A 98 4.13 -2.61 -21.61
C ASP A 98 5.34 -3.05 -20.75
N ARG A 99 6.56 -2.80 -21.24
CA ARG A 99 7.80 -3.09 -20.50
C ARG A 99 7.97 -2.17 -19.29
N ASP A 100 7.72 -0.88 -19.46
CA ASP A 100 7.89 0.11 -18.39
C ASP A 100 6.82 -0.03 -17.32
N LYS A 101 5.58 -0.33 -17.71
CA LYS A 101 4.51 -0.67 -16.76
C LYS A 101 4.93 -1.84 -15.86
N LYS A 102 5.38 -2.95 -16.47
CA LYS A 102 5.87 -4.14 -15.72
C LYS A 102 7.08 -3.86 -14.85
N PHE A 103 7.97 -2.97 -15.29
CA PHE A 103 9.12 -2.55 -14.50
C PHE A 103 8.69 -1.78 -13.25
N ASN A 104 7.81 -0.79 -13.38
CA ASN A 104 7.33 0.00 -12.26
C ASN A 104 6.54 -0.83 -11.24
N ILE A 105 5.75 -1.80 -11.71
CA ILE A 105 5.09 -2.79 -10.83
C ILE A 105 6.11 -3.55 -9.98
N ARG A 106 7.19 -4.03 -10.61
CA ARG A 106 8.25 -4.75 -9.90
C ARG A 106 8.98 -3.86 -8.90
N LEU A 107 9.14 -2.57 -9.20
CA LEU A 107 9.67 -1.63 -8.22
C LEU A 107 8.77 -1.52 -6.99
N GLY A 108 7.44 -1.49 -7.18
CA GLY A 108 6.48 -1.55 -6.09
C GLY A 108 6.62 -2.82 -5.24
N ASP A 109 6.77 -3.99 -5.86
CA ASP A 109 7.03 -5.24 -5.12
C ASP A 109 8.30 -5.12 -4.27
N TYR A 110 9.40 -4.65 -4.86
CA TYR A 110 10.67 -4.52 -4.16
C TYR A 110 10.59 -3.50 -3.02
N ALA A 111 9.78 -2.45 -3.16
CA ALA A 111 9.56 -1.49 -2.09
C ALA A 111 8.85 -2.13 -0.89
N MET A 112 7.88 -3.00 -1.13
CA MET A 112 7.22 -3.75 -0.07
C MET A 112 8.15 -4.79 0.58
N THR A 113 9.07 -5.40 -0.16
CA THR A 113 9.97 -6.42 0.42
C THR A 113 11.18 -5.84 1.14
N ASP A 114 11.84 -4.83 0.57
CA ASP A 114 13.15 -4.41 1.07
C ASP A 114 13.02 -3.37 2.18
N PHE A 115 12.07 -2.45 2.02
CA PHE A 115 12.01 -1.22 2.80
C PHE A 115 10.99 -1.28 3.92
N LEU A 116 9.85 -1.91 3.67
CA LEU A 116 8.75 -1.97 4.62
C LEU A 116 9.07 -2.86 5.83
N ILE A 117 9.93 -3.87 5.69
CA ILE A 117 10.43 -4.67 6.81
C ILE A 117 11.17 -3.78 7.81
N GLU A 118 12.03 -2.87 7.34
CA GLU A 118 12.74 -1.92 8.21
C GLU A 118 11.74 -1.04 8.97
N LEU A 119 10.68 -0.55 8.31
CA LEU A 119 9.65 0.25 8.97
C LEU A 119 8.89 -0.53 10.05
N VAL A 120 8.64 -1.83 9.85
CA VAL A 120 8.04 -2.70 10.86
C VAL A 120 8.95 -2.81 12.07
N GLU A 121 10.24 -3.02 11.85
CA GLU A 121 11.23 -3.14 12.93
C GLU A 121 11.36 -1.84 13.72
N GLU A 122 11.45 -0.69 13.05
CA GLU A 122 11.46 0.63 13.71
C GLU A 122 10.20 0.85 14.55
N THR A 123 9.04 0.47 14.01
CA THR A 123 7.78 0.61 14.73
C THR A 123 7.74 -0.31 15.96
N LYS A 124 8.24 -1.54 15.85
CA LYS A 124 8.37 -2.47 16.99
C LYS A 124 9.33 -1.94 18.05
N ASN A 125 10.52 -1.50 17.64
CA ASN A 125 11.53 -0.93 18.52
C ASN A 125 10.98 0.28 19.28
N TRP A 126 10.20 1.13 18.62
CA TRP A 126 9.54 2.26 19.26
C TRP A 126 8.52 1.81 20.33
N ILE A 127 7.73 0.77 20.07
CA ILE A 127 6.76 0.21 21.04
C ILE A 127 7.48 -0.41 22.25
N GLU A 128 8.55 -1.17 22.02
CA GLU A 128 9.26 -1.95 23.04
C GLU A 128 10.22 -1.07 23.87
N GLY A 129 10.90 -0.13 23.23
CA GLY A 129 11.82 0.83 23.84
C GLY A 129 11.14 1.97 24.63
N SER A 130 9.81 2.08 24.56
CA SER A 130 9.00 3.09 25.29
C SER A 130 8.97 2.92 26.81
N SER A 131 9.76 2.01 27.38
CA SER A 131 9.72 1.63 28.80
C SER A 131 10.10 2.76 29.78
N ASN A 132 10.61 3.91 29.27
CA ASN A 132 10.95 5.10 30.06
C ASN A 132 10.21 6.39 29.65
N GLY A 133 8.96 6.29 29.18
CA GLY A 133 7.98 7.36 29.42
C GLY A 133 7.95 8.58 28.48
N THR A 134 8.73 8.63 27.39
CA THR A 134 8.66 9.76 26.43
C THR A 134 9.01 9.35 24.99
N ALA A 135 8.53 8.19 24.52
CA ALA A 135 8.68 7.87 23.10
C ALA A 135 7.71 8.74 22.28
N ARG A 136 8.27 9.66 21.49
CA ARG A 136 7.52 10.66 20.75
C ARG A 136 7.07 10.08 19.42
N ILE A 137 5.76 9.90 19.22
CA ILE A 137 5.21 9.36 17.96
C ILE A 137 5.59 10.23 16.76
N GLU A 138 5.74 11.54 16.96
CA GLU A 138 6.20 12.44 15.89
C GLU A 138 7.61 12.11 15.39
N GLU A 139 8.50 11.61 16.26
CA GLU A 139 9.84 11.17 15.86
C GLU A 139 9.76 9.94 14.95
N LEU A 140 8.97 8.92 15.35
CA LEU A 140 8.73 7.75 14.53
C LEU A 140 8.13 8.14 13.17
N LEU A 141 7.14 9.03 13.15
CA LEU A 141 6.53 9.51 11.91
C LEU A 141 7.55 10.24 11.02
N SER A 142 8.45 11.04 11.59
CA SER A 142 9.51 11.73 10.86
C SER A 142 10.51 10.75 10.25
N ILE A 143 10.97 9.75 11.02
CA ILE A 143 11.89 8.71 10.54
C ILE A 143 11.24 7.96 9.39
N ARG A 144 9.98 7.53 9.55
CA ARG A 144 9.22 6.82 8.51
C ARG A 144 9.09 7.66 7.24
N GLU A 145 8.77 8.94 7.37
CA GLU A 145 8.67 9.86 6.23
C GLU A 145 9.99 9.98 5.45
N GLU A 146 11.12 10.22 6.12
CA GLU A 146 12.43 10.30 5.46
C GLU A 146 12.75 9.02 4.69
N LYS A 147 12.56 7.89 5.36
CA LYS A 147 12.73 6.54 4.82
C LYS A 147 11.89 6.31 3.56
N ILE A 148 10.62 6.71 3.58
CA ILE A 148 9.70 6.62 2.42
C ILE A 148 10.18 7.48 1.25
N ARG A 149 10.60 8.72 1.53
CA ARG A 149 11.11 9.63 0.49
C ARG A 149 12.36 9.07 -0.18
N ASN A 150 13.30 8.55 0.61
CA ASN A 150 14.52 7.92 0.11
C ASN A 150 14.21 6.68 -0.75
N ASP A 151 13.26 5.84 -0.34
CA ASP A 151 12.85 4.67 -1.13
C ASP A 151 12.20 5.08 -2.47
N PHE A 152 11.30 6.06 -2.43
CA PHE A 152 10.67 6.59 -3.63
C PHE A 152 11.71 7.13 -4.62
N GLU A 153 12.63 7.98 -4.17
CA GLU A 153 13.69 8.54 -5.02
C GLU A 153 14.57 7.44 -5.60
N LYS A 154 15.01 6.47 -4.79
CA LYS A 154 15.83 5.34 -5.22
C LYS A 154 15.16 4.51 -6.30
N ARG A 155 13.85 4.25 -6.20
CA ARG A 155 13.14 3.33 -7.11
C ARG A 155 12.62 4.03 -8.35
N PHE A 156 12.06 5.22 -8.17
CA PHE A 156 11.35 5.94 -9.22
C PHE A 156 12.18 7.08 -9.85
N TRP A 157 13.51 7.12 -9.62
CA TRP A 157 14.43 8.12 -10.19
C TRP A 157 14.34 8.33 -11.71
N ARG A 158 13.86 7.32 -12.46
CA ARG A 158 13.68 7.44 -13.92
C ARG A 158 12.46 8.28 -14.29
N LEU A 159 11.43 8.25 -13.45
CA LEU A 159 10.21 9.02 -13.66
C LEU A 159 10.39 10.50 -13.29
N SER A 160 11.29 10.81 -12.35
CA SER A 160 11.61 12.18 -11.96
C SER A 160 12.44 12.96 -12.99
N LYS A 161 12.85 12.32 -14.10
CA LYS A 161 13.60 12.94 -15.21
C LYS A 161 12.76 13.16 -16.48
N GLY A 162 11.46 12.85 -16.45
CA GLY A 162 10.59 12.99 -17.61
C GLY A 162 10.12 14.43 -17.83
N GLU A 163 10.19 14.91 -19.07
CA GLU A 163 9.62 16.20 -19.47
C GLU A 163 8.09 16.17 -19.44
N ASP A 164 7.52 17.29 -18.97
CA ASP A 164 6.10 17.55 -18.76
C ASP A 164 5.38 17.77 -20.09
N ASN A 165 5.22 16.70 -20.88
CA ASN A 165 4.39 16.74 -22.07
C ASN A 165 2.94 16.45 -21.68
N SER A 166 2.22 17.55 -21.43
CA SER A 166 0.79 17.63 -21.12
C SER A 166 -0.09 16.74 -22.01
N ARG A 167 -0.45 15.55 -21.52
CA ARG A 167 -1.67 14.77 -21.86
C ARG A 167 -1.82 13.56 -20.92
N GLY A 168 -2.54 13.76 -19.81
CA GLY A 168 -3.02 12.70 -18.91
C GLY A 168 -1.97 12.13 -17.94
N LYS A 169 -2.43 11.55 -16.81
CA LYS A 169 -1.57 10.81 -15.88
C LYS A 169 -1.45 9.37 -16.38
N THR A 170 -0.24 8.91 -16.66
CA THR A 170 0.03 7.54 -17.14
C THR A 170 0.53 6.63 -16.03
N LEU A 171 1.12 7.19 -14.97
CA LEU A 171 1.40 6.48 -13.73
C LEU A 171 1.22 7.41 -12.54
N VAL A 172 0.49 6.96 -11.52
CA VAL A 172 0.49 7.61 -10.20
C VAL A 172 1.08 6.66 -9.17
N VAL A 173 2.07 7.15 -8.42
CA VAL A 173 2.72 6.44 -7.33
C VAL A 173 2.32 7.12 -6.03
N VAL A 174 1.71 6.35 -5.13
CA VAL A 174 1.30 6.83 -3.81
C VAL A 174 1.98 6.01 -2.73
N TYR A 175 2.62 6.69 -1.78
CA TYR A 175 3.02 6.07 -0.51
C TYR A 175 2.10 6.61 0.57
N PHE A 176 1.26 5.74 1.12
CA PHE A 176 0.31 6.04 2.19
C PHE A 176 0.79 5.41 3.49
N ASP A 177 0.86 6.18 4.57
CA ASP A 177 1.23 5.71 5.89
C ASP A 177 0.01 5.67 6.83
N PRO A 178 -0.57 4.47 7.10
CA PRO A 178 -1.73 4.33 7.98
C PRO A 178 -1.46 4.81 9.41
N LEU A 179 -0.21 4.72 9.90
CA LEU A 179 0.15 5.20 11.23
C LEU A 179 0.01 6.72 11.32
N ARG A 180 0.52 7.41 10.29
CA ARG A 180 0.41 8.87 10.16
C ARG A 180 -1.05 9.31 10.05
N TYR A 181 -1.84 8.62 9.22
CA TYR A 181 -3.27 8.86 9.09
C TYR A 181 -4.00 8.73 10.43
N MET A 182 -3.80 7.63 11.16
CA MET A 182 -4.45 7.46 12.47
C MET A 182 -4.06 8.55 13.46
N PHE A 183 -2.79 8.94 13.48
CA PHE A 183 -2.33 9.99 14.36
C PHE A 183 -3.00 11.35 14.02
N SER A 184 -3.12 11.70 12.73
CA SER A 184 -3.79 12.92 12.30
C SER A 184 -5.28 12.94 12.62
N GLN A 185 -5.93 11.76 12.63
CA GLN A 185 -7.32 11.60 13.05
C GLN A 185 -7.51 11.68 14.59
N GLY A 186 -6.43 11.91 15.36
CA GLY A 186 -6.51 12.11 16.81
C GLY A 186 -6.60 10.82 17.63
N TYR A 187 -6.23 9.67 17.05
CA TYR A 187 -6.18 8.41 17.80
C TYR A 187 -5.13 8.50 18.92
N SER A 188 -5.54 8.17 20.15
CA SER A 188 -4.63 8.22 21.29
C SER A 188 -3.48 7.21 21.16
N TYR A 189 -2.34 7.54 21.77
CA TYR A 189 -1.18 6.65 21.86
C TYR A 189 -1.56 5.25 22.33
N ASN A 190 -2.38 5.13 23.39
CA ASN A 190 -2.76 3.84 23.95
C ASN A 190 -3.50 2.95 22.94
N ILE A 191 -4.34 3.56 22.10
CA ILE A 191 -5.06 2.84 21.04
C ILE A 191 -4.08 2.41 19.95
N ILE A 192 -3.24 3.32 19.47
CA ILE A 192 -2.23 3.04 18.44
C ILE A 192 -1.26 1.94 18.90
N ALA A 193 -0.70 2.07 20.11
CA ALA A 193 0.22 1.09 20.68
C ALA A 193 -0.46 -0.27 20.91
N GLY A 194 -1.71 -0.30 21.37
CA GLY A 194 -2.49 -1.53 21.53
C GLY A 194 -2.73 -2.24 20.20
N LEU A 195 -3.10 -1.49 19.17
CA LEU A 195 -3.30 -2.01 17.81
C LEU A 195 -1.99 -2.49 17.20
N LEU A 196 -0.89 -1.75 17.35
CA LEU A 196 0.42 -2.15 16.85
C LEU A 196 0.95 -3.42 17.55
N LYS A 197 0.75 -3.57 18.87
CA LYS A 197 1.11 -4.80 19.60
C LYS A 197 0.36 -6.01 19.07
N LYS A 198 -0.92 -5.83 18.75
CA LYS A 198 -1.80 -6.90 18.25
C LYS A 198 -1.59 -7.19 16.77
N PHE A 199 -1.31 -6.15 15.99
CA PHE A 199 -1.28 -6.16 14.53
C PHE A 199 -0.14 -5.29 13.98
N PRO A 200 1.13 -5.66 14.22
CA PRO A 200 2.28 -4.82 13.85
C PRO A 200 2.39 -4.59 12.34
N HIS A 201 1.82 -5.48 11.54
CA HIS A 201 1.83 -5.41 10.08
C HIS A 201 0.71 -4.55 9.49
N LEU A 202 -0.30 -4.11 10.27
CA LEU A 202 -1.44 -3.35 9.73
C LEU A 202 -1.18 -1.84 9.59
N PHE A 203 -0.07 -1.36 10.13
CA PHE A 203 0.30 0.06 10.12
C PHE A 203 1.55 0.29 9.27
N ASN A 204 1.70 -0.54 8.25
CA ASN A 204 2.79 -0.45 7.30
C ASN A 204 2.45 0.51 6.18
N VAL A 205 3.48 1.07 5.56
CA VAL A 205 3.30 1.93 4.40
C VAL A 205 2.71 1.11 3.26
N CYS A 206 1.63 1.61 2.69
CA CYS A 206 1.02 1.05 1.51
C CYS A 206 1.51 1.80 0.27
N ILE A 207 1.99 1.05 -0.72
CA ILE A 207 2.39 1.61 -2.01
C ILE A 207 1.31 1.31 -3.03
N MET A 208 0.80 2.36 -3.67
CA MET A 208 -0.20 2.24 -4.72
C MET A 208 0.37 2.69 -6.06
N LEU A 209 0.14 1.88 -7.08
CA LEU A 209 0.48 2.17 -8.46
C LEU A 209 -0.79 2.22 -9.29
N LEU A 210 -1.08 3.38 -9.89
CA LEU A 210 -2.16 3.56 -10.87
C LEU A 210 -1.56 3.63 -12.26
N LEU A 211 -2.06 2.84 -13.22
CA LEU A 211 -1.45 2.60 -14.54
C LEU A 211 -2.40 2.77 -15.72
#